data_AF-A0A830ELC5-F1
#
_entry.id   AF-A0A830ELC5-F1
#
_cell.length_a   1.000
_cell.length_b   1.000
_cell.length_c   1.000
_cell.angle_alpha   90.00
_cell.angle_beta   90.00
_cell.angle_gamma   90.00
#
_symmetry.space_group_name_H-M   'P 1'
#
loop_
_entity.id
_entity.type
_entity.pdbx_description
1 polymer ?
#
loop_
_entity_poly.entity_id
_entity_poly.type
_entity_poly.pdbx_seq_one_letter_code
_entity_poly.pdbx_strand_id
1 'polypeptide(L)'
;MTLTATEPPSAFKPANNYSVQATVRPDGLVQSLTVSYWDRSRKAPVSYEIRYSAIGDTTVSRPAWVQQRWGNATDSDPELSDSQRHAAVG
;
A
#
# COMPACT_ATOMS: atom_id res chain seq x y z
N MET A 1 -21.62 6.91 -0.76
CA MET A 1 -21.57 7.75 0.45
C MET A 1 -20.17 8.32 0.59
N THR A 2 -20.03 9.52 1.15
CA THR A 2 -18.71 10.10 1.46
C THR A 2 -18.51 10.12 2.97
N LEU A 3 -17.35 9.63 3.43
CA LEU A 3 -16.93 9.66 4.83
C LEU A 3 -15.72 10.58 4.98
N THR A 4 -15.65 11.30 6.10
CA THR A 4 -14.55 12.22 6.39
C THR A 4 -13.99 11.95 7.79
N ALA A 5 -12.66 11.98 7.92
CA ALA A 5 -11.97 11.90 9.21
C ALA A 5 -10.87 12.96 9.29
N THR A 6 -10.79 13.66 10.41
CA THR A 6 -9.82 14.75 10.66
C THR A 6 -8.79 14.40 11.73
N GLU A 7 -9.01 13.30 12.46
CA GLU A 7 -8.05 12.80 13.44
C GLU A 7 -7.11 11.79 12.77
N PRO A 8 -5.78 12.01 12.85
CA PRO A 8 -4.82 11.06 12.32
C PRO A 8 -4.79 9.77 13.17
N PRO A 9 -4.59 8.58 12.56
CA PRO A 9 -4.35 7.36 13.30
C PRO A 9 -3.13 7.49 14.22
N SER A 10 -3.13 6.81 15.36
CA SER A 10 -2.03 6.86 16.33
C SER A 10 -0.67 6.41 15.76
N ALA A 11 -0.67 5.54 14.75
CA ALA A 11 0.53 5.11 14.03
C ALA A 11 1.12 6.21 13.13
N PHE A 12 0.36 7.26 12.81
CA PHE A 12 0.77 8.36 11.97
C PHE A 12 1.40 9.46 12.84
N LYS A 13 2.75 9.57 12.80
CA LYS A 13 3.50 10.66 13.46
C LYS A 13 2.96 12.03 13.02
N PRO A 14 3.01 13.06 13.88
CA PRO A 14 2.01 14.13 13.89
C PRO A 14 1.91 14.83 12.53
N ALA A 15 0.82 14.50 11.83
CA ALA A 15 0.35 15.18 10.65
C ALA A 15 -0.45 16.39 11.10
N ASN A 16 -0.03 17.60 10.72
CA ASN A 16 -0.84 18.79 10.93
C ASN A 16 -1.91 18.87 9.85
N ASN A 17 -3.06 19.47 10.17
CA ASN A 17 -4.15 19.68 9.21
C ASN A 17 -4.51 18.41 8.44
N TYR A 18 -4.62 17.30 9.19
CA TYR A 18 -4.95 16.00 8.64
C TYR A 18 -6.42 15.96 8.20
N SER A 19 -6.67 15.46 7.01
CA SER A 19 -8.02 15.20 6.51
C SER A 19 -8.00 14.01 5.56
N VAL A 20 -8.93 13.09 5.79
CA VAL A 20 -9.19 11.95 4.93
C VAL A 20 -10.62 12.02 4.44
N GLN A 21 -10.79 11.82 3.14
CA GLN A 21 -12.09 11.64 2.51
C GLN A 21 -12.13 10.29 1.81
N ALA A 22 -13.16 9.49 2.11
CA ALA A 22 -13.39 8.20 1.49
C ALA A 22 -14.72 8.21 0.71
N THR A 23 -14.71 7.67 -0.51
CA THR A 23 -15.94 7.34 -1.23
C THR A 23 -16.23 5.87 -1.01
N VAL A 24 -17.40 5.58 -0.46
CA VAL A 24 -17.84 4.23 -0.11
C VAL A 24 -19.06 3.85 -0.94
N ARG A 25 -19.02 2.67 -1.54
CA ARG A 25 -20.12 2.06 -2.29
C ARG A 25 -21.26 1.62 -1.36
N PRO A 26 -22.48 1.40 -1.87
CA PRO A 26 -23.61 0.93 -1.05
C PRO A 26 -23.37 -0.41 -0.34
N ASP A 27 -22.48 -1.25 -0.86
CA ASP A 27 -22.08 -2.54 -0.28
C ASP A 27 -21.01 -2.41 0.83
N GLY A 28 -20.61 -1.18 1.19
CA GLY A 28 -19.62 -0.91 2.23
C GLY A 28 -18.17 -0.92 1.73
N LEU A 29 -17.92 -1.18 0.44
CA LEU A 29 -16.56 -1.18 -0.10
C LEU A 29 -16.05 0.24 -0.37
N VAL A 30 -14.82 0.52 0.06
CA VAL A 30 -14.13 1.78 -0.24
C VAL A 30 -13.70 1.78 -1.70
N GLN A 31 -14.17 2.77 -2.46
CA GLN A 31 -13.84 2.97 -3.87
C GLN A 31 -12.65 3.92 -4.05
N SER A 32 -12.59 4.98 -3.24
CA SER A 32 -11.48 5.93 -3.26
C SER A 32 -11.18 6.47 -1.87
N LEU A 33 -9.93 6.82 -1.66
CA LEU A 33 -9.43 7.47 -0.46
C LEU A 33 -8.51 8.62 -0.84
N THR A 34 -8.81 9.82 -0.38
CA THR A 34 -7.94 10.99 -0.50
C THR A 34 -7.46 11.37 0.88
N VAL A 35 -6.14 11.33 1.10
CA VAL A 35 -5.49 11.70 2.35
C VAL A 35 -4.70 12.97 2.13
N SER A 36 -4.95 13.98 2.97
CA SER A 36 -4.24 15.24 2.92
C SER A 36 -3.71 15.61 4.29
N TYR A 37 -2.48 16.11 4.34
CA TYR A 37 -1.88 16.62 5.56
C TYR A 37 -0.72 17.56 5.26
N TRP A 38 -0.27 18.28 6.27
CA TRP A 38 0.95 19.08 6.23
C TRP A 38 2.13 18.30 6.83
N ASP A 39 3.13 18.03 6.00
CA ASP A 39 4.38 17.41 6.45
C ASP A 39 5.33 18.48 6.98
N ARG A 40 5.58 18.43 8.29
CA ARG A 40 6.49 19.38 8.97
C ARG A 40 7.94 19.23 8.52
N SER A 41 8.38 18.01 8.19
CA SER A 41 9.76 17.75 7.78
C SER A 41 10.07 18.35 6.40
N ARG A 42 9.09 18.26 5.50
CA ARG A 42 9.17 18.81 4.14
C ARG A 42 8.69 20.25 4.04
N LYS A 43 8.01 20.76 5.07
CA LYS A 43 7.34 22.08 5.09
C LYS A 43 6.42 22.27 3.89
N ALA A 44 5.63 21.25 3.57
CA ALA A 44 4.80 21.23 2.38
C ALA A 44 3.49 20.45 2.61
N PRO A 45 2.43 20.73 1.83
CA PRO A 45 1.24 19.90 1.82
C PRO A 45 1.53 18.59 1.10
N VAL A 46 1.01 17.50 1.63
CA VAL A 46 1.06 16.17 1.04
C VAL A 46 -0.36 15.72 0.76
N SER A 47 -0.58 15.19 -0.46
CA SER A 47 -1.85 14.61 -0.87
C SER A 47 -1.60 13.26 -1.50
N TYR A 48 -2.33 12.25 -1.04
CA TYR A 48 -2.38 10.93 -1.64
C TYR A 48 -3.78 10.63 -2.10
N GLU A 49 -3.89 10.05 -3.30
CA GLU A 49 -5.14 9.52 -3.81
C GLU A 49 -4.96 8.03 -4.10
N ILE A 50 -5.85 7.22 -3.53
CA ILE A 50 -5.90 5.78 -3.73
C ILE A 50 -7.26 5.45 -4.32
N ARG A 51 -7.28 4.70 -5.43
CA ARG A 51 -8.51 4.27 -6.10
C ARG A 51 -8.51 2.76 -6.24
N TYR A 52 -9.58 2.14 -5.76
CA TYR A 52 -9.83 0.71 -5.88
C TYR A 52 -10.80 0.48 -7.04
N SER A 53 -10.39 -0.32 -8.02
CA SER A 53 -11.21 -0.66 -9.19
C SER A 53 -11.86 -2.04 -9.06
N ALA A 54 -11.24 -2.96 -8.32
CA ALA A 54 -11.71 -4.33 -8.15
C ALA A 54 -11.28 -4.89 -6.79
N ILE A 55 -12.00 -5.92 -6.35
CA ILE A 55 -11.68 -6.74 -5.18
C ILE A 55 -11.68 -8.22 -5.61
N GLY A 56 -10.84 -9.04 -4.98
CA GLY A 56 -10.71 -10.46 -5.27
C GLY A 56 -9.31 -10.85 -5.72
N ASP A 57 -9.21 -12.03 -6.32
CA ASP A 57 -7.94 -12.60 -6.77
C ASP A 57 -7.43 -11.94 -8.04
N THR A 58 -6.11 -11.79 -8.14
CA THR A 58 -5.42 -11.32 -9.34
C THR A 58 -4.27 -12.27 -9.66
N THR A 59 -4.14 -12.63 -10.93
CA THR A 59 -3.03 -13.46 -11.39
C THR A 59 -1.91 -12.56 -11.91
N VAL A 60 -0.74 -12.63 -11.28
CA VAL A 60 0.45 -11.89 -11.72
C VAL A 60 1.37 -12.85 -12.48
N SER A 61 1.69 -12.52 -13.72
CA SER A 61 2.64 -13.29 -14.49
C SER A 61 4.05 -13.13 -13.93
N ARG A 62 4.80 -14.22 -13.84
CA ARG A 62 6.19 -14.19 -13.37
C ARG A 62 7.05 -13.27 -14.26
N PRO A 63 7.70 -12.24 -13.70
CA PRO A 63 8.56 -11.35 -14.49
C PRO A 63 9.74 -12.08 -15.12
N ALA A 64 10.18 -11.63 -16.30
CA ALA A 64 11.28 -12.26 -17.04
C ALA A 64 12.60 -12.35 -16.24
N TRP A 65 12.91 -11.34 -15.43
CA TRP A 65 14.11 -11.35 -14.58
C TRP A 65 14.07 -12.45 -13.50
N VAL A 66 12.88 -12.84 -13.03
CA VAL A 66 12.72 -13.96 -12.10
C VAL A 66 12.98 -15.27 -12.83
N GLN A 67 12.46 -15.42 -14.05
CA GLN A 67 12.70 -16.62 -14.87
C GLN A 67 14.18 -16.79 -15.24
N GLN A 68 14.90 -15.70 -15.53
CA GLN A 68 16.32 -15.75 -15.89
C GLN A 68 17.21 -16.19 -14.73
N ARG A 69 16.89 -15.74 -13.50
CA ARG A 69 17.72 -15.99 -12.32
C ARG A 69 17.30 -17.25 -11.53
N TRP A 70 16.03 -17.65 -11.61
CA TRP A 70 15.47 -18.80 -10.89
C TRP A 70 14.53 -19.63 -11.78
N GLY A 71 14.96 -19.93 -13.00
CA GLY A 71 14.11 -20.58 -14.03
C GLY A 71 13.53 -21.93 -13.64
N ASN A 72 14.15 -22.64 -12.70
CA ASN A 72 13.70 -23.94 -12.21
C ASN A 72 12.90 -23.86 -10.90
N ALA A 73 12.84 -22.70 -10.25
CA ALA A 73 12.17 -22.52 -8.97
C ALA A 73 10.67 -22.31 -9.17
N THR A 74 9.85 -23.13 -8.52
CA THR A 74 8.39 -22.90 -8.40
C THR A 74 8.10 -21.81 -7.38
N ASP A 75 6.90 -21.22 -7.39
CA ASP A 75 6.55 -20.15 -6.42
C ASP A 75 6.61 -20.62 -4.95
N SER A 76 6.58 -21.93 -4.71
CA SER A 76 6.74 -22.54 -3.39
C SER A 76 8.20 -22.78 -2.99
N ASP A 77 9.17 -22.43 -3.84
CA ASP A 77 10.60 -22.68 -3.57
C ASP A 77 11.12 -21.76 -2.46
N PRO A 78 11.75 -22.28 -1.39
CA PRO A 78 12.28 -21.48 -0.31
C PRO A 78 13.24 -20.38 -0.76
N GLU A 79 13.99 -20.56 -1.86
CA GLU A 79 14.92 -19.55 -2.39
C GLU A 79 14.23 -18.25 -2.87
N LEU A 80 12.93 -18.32 -3.16
CA LEU A 80 12.11 -17.17 -3.55
C LEU A 80 11.37 -16.53 -2.37
N SER A 81 11.47 -17.12 -1.17
CA SER A 81 10.81 -16.61 0.03
C SER A 81 11.57 -15.42 0.61
N ASP A 82 10.90 -14.28 0.77
CA ASP A 82 11.45 -13.05 1.38
C ASP A 82 11.97 -13.28 2.82
N SER A 83 11.59 -14.41 3.45
CA SER A 83 12.02 -14.86 4.77
C SER A 83 13.54 -15.04 4.91
N GLN A 84 14.27 -15.28 3.81
CA GLN A 84 15.72 -15.53 3.87
C GLN A 84 16.59 -14.27 3.87
N ARG A 85 16.02 -13.05 3.75
CA ARG A 85 16.79 -11.79 3.72
C ARG A 85 17.50 -11.42 5.04
N HIS A 86 17.35 -12.19 6.11
CA HIS A 86 17.99 -11.90 7.42
C HIS A 86 19.28 -12.68 7.72
N ALA A 87 19.76 -13.57 6.84
CA ALA A 87 20.91 -14.42 7.19
C ALA A 87 22.30 -13.90 6.78
N ALA A 88 22.44 -12.68 6.26
CA ALA A 88 23.73 -12.15 5.83
C ALA A 88 24.01 -10.74 6.39
N VAL A 89 24.25 -10.68 7.69
CA VAL A 89 25.10 -9.65 8.32
C VAL A 89 25.99 -10.37 9.32
N GLY A 90 27.22 -10.65 8.86
CA GLY A 90 28.36 -11.09 9.66
C GLY A 90 29.51 -10.14 9.39
#